data_AF-A0A7C7GJU6-F1
#
_entry.id   AF-A0A7C7GJU6-F1
#
_cell.length_a   1.000
_cell.length_b   1.000
_cell.length_c   1.000
_cell.angle_alpha   90.00
_cell.angle_beta   90.00
_cell.angle_gamma   90.00
#
_symmetry.space_group_name_H-M   'P 1'
#
loop_
_entity.id
_entity.type
_entity.pdbx_description
1 polymer ?
#
loop_
_entity_poly.entity_id
_entity_poly.type
_entity_poly.pdbx_seq_one_letter_code
_entity_poly.pdbx_strand_id
1 'polypeptide(L)'
;MFCYKWVALWGLFFFISFAVNSSALMTDEKIEKYIALKLKRNDRVLRLNEKSIGDDGAKFLATSPLLESVETLIIYKGNIRDEGVRALAGSRKLVRLTALYLENNHITDRGARIIASSATFKNLRVLNLYRNKITDKGAKAIAESDTLSSLIEINLNYNEIGDEGAQSLTESSSLRKLKEIGLEYNRLSRTGSDALEKFNILQNINGLETSKRINEIGSLIHGDLGVMVLTRFSNISKLDDLDLSDSNLTDRSAIAIASSGGLNGLFSLNLSGNRITDSGAKALADSKNLGQLKKLNLNFNFIGDLGARAIAKSPYLA
;
A
#
# COMPACT_ATOMS: atom_id res chain seq x y z
N MET A 1 -15.91 -1.60 -4.28
CA MET A 1 -15.87 -0.37 -5.10
C MET A 1 -14.65 0.42 -4.65
N PHE A 2 -13.47 0.13 -5.20
CA PHE A 2 -12.22 0.75 -4.76
C PHE A 2 -12.11 2.16 -5.36
N CYS A 3 -12.16 3.18 -4.50
CA CYS A 3 -12.03 4.57 -4.88
C CYS A 3 -10.54 4.89 -5.07
N TYR A 4 -10.07 4.88 -6.31
CA TYR A 4 -8.65 5.05 -6.66
C TYR A 4 -8.15 6.48 -6.46
N LYS A 5 -7.43 6.74 -5.36
CA LYS A 5 -6.67 8.00 -5.14
C LYS A 5 -5.61 8.25 -6.22
N TRP A 6 -4.97 7.19 -6.73
CA TRP A 6 -3.95 7.29 -7.78
C TRP A 6 -4.52 7.67 -9.15
N VAL A 7 -5.79 7.32 -9.41
CA VAL A 7 -6.51 7.66 -10.64
C VAL A 7 -7.22 9.03 -10.51
N ALA A 8 -7.40 9.58 -9.31
CA ALA A 8 -8.03 10.89 -9.12
C ALA A 8 -7.21 12.05 -9.76
N LEU A 9 -5.92 11.86 -10.01
CA LEU A 9 -5.11 12.77 -10.83
C LEU A 9 -5.25 12.55 -12.34
N TRP A 10 -6.07 11.62 -12.81
CA TRP A 10 -6.31 11.37 -14.24
C TRP A 10 -7.60 12.02 -14.76
N GLY A 11 -8.60 12.25 -13.88
CA GLY A 11 -9.92 12.77 -14.25
C GLY A 11 -9.95 14.21 -14.79
N LEU A 12 -8.84 14.94 -14.76
CA LEU A 12 -8.71 16.31 -15.29
C LEU A 12 -7.70 16.44 -16.45
N PHE A 13 -7.14 15.33 -16.96
CA PHE A 13 -6.00 15.38 -17.90
C PHE A 13 -6.29 14.92 -19.33
N PHE A 14 -7.55 14.87 -19.75
CA PHE A 14 -7.87 14.87 -21.19
C PHE A 14 -7.85 16.30 -21.75
N PHE A 15 -6.65 16.89 -21.84
CA PHE A 15 -6.37 17.80 -22.95
C PHE A 15 -5.59 16.99 -23.98
N ILE A 16 -6.28 16.63 -25.06
CA ILE A 16 -5.63 16.23 -26.31
C ILE A 16 -4.95 17.51 -26.83
N SER A 17 -3.72 17.76 -26.36
CA SER A 17 -2.85 18.72 -27.00
C SER A 17 -2.16 18.00 -28.16
N PHE A 18 -2.70 18.18 -29.36
CA PHE A 18 -1.94 17.97 -30.60
C PHE A 18 -0.90 19.10 -30.71
N ALA A 19 0.10 19.07 -29.85
CA ALA A 19 1.30 19.88 -30.03
C ALA A 19 2.35 19.00 -30.69
N VAL A 20 2.68 19.36 -31.93
CA VAL A 20 3.81 18.84 -32.69
C VAL A 20 5.04 18.81 -31.80
N ASN A 21 5.62 17.61 -31.68
CA ASN A 21 6.73 17.28 -30.80
C ASN A 21 8.00 18.00 -31.28
N SER A 22 8.23 19.21 -30.77
CA SER A 22 9.55 19.83 -30.82
C SER A 22 10.40 19.18 -29.73
N SER A 23 11.24 18.23 -30.11
CA SER A 23 12.17 17.50 -29.24
C SER A 23 13.39 18.34 -28.83
N ALA A 24 13.27 19.66 -28.79
CA ALA A 24 14.37 20.53 -28.38
C ALA A 24 14.46 20.54 -26.84
N LEU A 25 15.54 19.99 -26.30
CA LEU A 25 15.90 20.09 -24.88
C LEU A 25 15.91 21.57 -24.45
N MET A 26 15.41 21.86 -23.25
CA MET A 26 15.44 23.22 -22.72
C MET A 26 16.86 23.60 -22.33
N THR A 27 17.29 24.83 -22.64
CA THR A 27 18.53 25.40 -22.10
C THR A 27 18.37 25.76 -20.62
N ASP A 28 19.47 25.80 -19.88
CA ASP A 28 19.52 26.14 -18.45
C ASP A 28 18.77 27.43 -18.10
N GLU A 29 18.99 28.51 -18.86
CA GLU A 29 18.30 29.80 -18.67
C GLU A 29 16.77 29.68 -18.84
N LYS A 30 16.32 28.86 -19.81
CA LYS A 30 14.89 28.60 -20.01
C LYS A 30 14.30 27.78 -18.86
N ILE A 31 15.08 26.86 -18.29
CA ILE A 31 14.68 26.08 -17.12
C ILE A 31 14.55 27.00 -15.91
N GLU A 32 15.56 27.82 -15.61
CA GLU A 32 15.56 28.75 -14.46
C GLU A 32 14.35 29.72 -14.52
N LYS A 33 14.11 30.32 -15.69
CA LYS A 33 12.96 31.20 -15.89
C LYS A 33 11.64 30.46 -15.74
N TYR A 34 11.57 29.20 -16.18
CA TYR A 34 10.37 28.38 -16.07
C TYR A 34 10.08 27.98 -14.63
N ILE A 35 11.08 27.56 -13.85
CA ILE A 35 10.90 27.21 -12.44
C ILE A 35 10.51 28.43 -11.62
N ALA A 36 11.15 29.59 -11.84
CA ALA A 36 10.81 30.85 -11.17
C ALA A 36 9.35 31.24 -11.41
N LEU A 37 8.86 31.07 -12.66
CA LEU A 37 7.46 31.34 -13.01
C LEU A 37 6.49 30.41 -12.28
N LYS A 38 6.81 29.11 -12.17
CA LYS A 38 5.95 28.12 -11.50
C LYS A 38 5.91 28.35 -9.98
N LEU A 39 7.05 28.67 -9.38
CA LEU A 39 7.16 28.91 -7.94
C LEU A 39 6.53 30.24 -7.51
N LYS A 40 6.36 31.22 -8.41
CA LYS A 40 5.65 32.46 -8.11
C LYS A 40 4.20 32.24 -7.61
N ARG A 41 3.55 31.17 -8.09
CA ARG A 41 2.16 30.84 -7.69
C ARG A 41 2.10 30.01 -6.40
N ASN A 42 3.08 29.15 -6.21
CA ASN A 42 3.22 28.30 -5.03
C ASN A 42 4.70 27.90 -4.92
N ASP A 43 5.39 28.49 -3.96
CA ASP A 43 6.83 28.33 -3.72
C ASP A 43 7.18 26.97 -3.12
N ARG A 44 6.18 26.19 -2.70
CA ARG A 44 6.34 24.84 -2.13
C ARG A 44 6.10 23.73 -3.13
N VAL A 45 5.43 23.99 -4.25
CA VAL A 45 5.04 22.95 -5.21
C VAL A 45 5.56 23.28 -6.61
N LEU A 46 6.61 22.58 -7.02
CA LEU A 46 7.16 22.69 -8.37
C LEU A 46 6.56 21.61 -9.29
N ARG A 47 5.88 22.04 -10.35
CA ARG A 47 5.34 21.14 -11.40
C ARG A 47 6.03 21.39 -12.73
N LEU A 48 6.72 20.36 -13.22
CA LEU A 48 7.43 20.33 -14.50
C LEU A 48 6.72 19.40 -15.49
N ASN A 49 5.40 19.56 -15.66
CA ASN A 49 4.63 18.80 -16.62
C ASN A 49 4.94 19.26 -18.05
N GLU A 50 4.93 18.32 -19.00
CA GLU A 50 4.90 18.56 -20.46
C GLU A 50 6.19 19.12 -21.09
N LYS A 51 7.35 18.94 -20.46
CA LYS A 51 8.64 19.22 -21.09
C LYS A 51 9.65 18.13 -20.78
N SER A 52 10.25 17.56 -21.82
CA SER A 52 11.43 16.71 -21.66
C SER A 52 12.60 17.57 -21.20
N ILE A 53 12.82 17.63 -19.89
CA ILE A 53 13.99 18.33 -19.33
C ILE A 53 15.27 17.48 -19.48
N GLY A 54 15.14 16.16 -19.66
CA GLY A 54 16.28 15.26 -19.76
C GLY A 54 17.06 15.14 -18.44
N ASP A 55 18.13 14.34 -18.46
CA ASP A 55 19.03 14.21 -17.32
C ASP A 55 19.84 15.49 -17.09
N ASP A 56 20.23 16.21 -18.14
CA ASP A 56 20.95 17.50 -18.02
C ASP A 56 20.08 18.60 -17.40
N GLY A 57 18.81 18.71 -17.80
CA GLY A 57 17.90 19.65 -17.16
C GLY A 57 17.61 19.29 -15.70
N ALA A 58 17.61 18.01 -15.34
CA ALA A 58 17.54 17.58 -13.94
C ALA A 58 18.82 17.89 -13.15
N LYS A 59 20.01 17.79 -13.78
CA LYS A 59 21.29 18.22 -13.18
C LYS A 59 21.29 19.71 -12.91
N PHE A 60 20.85 20.52 -13.86
CA PHE A 60 20.71 21.95 -13.68
C PHE A 60 19.69 22.27 -12.58
N LEU A 61 18.51 21.64 -12.62
CA LEU A 61 17.47 21.80 -11.60
C LEU A 61 18.01 21.54 -10.20
N ALA A 62 18.80 20.48 -10.01
CA ALA A 62 19.37 20.09 -8.73
C ALA A 62 20.31 21.15 -8.10
N THR A 63 20.81 22.12 -8.87
CA THR A 63 21.68 23.20 -8.36
C THR A 63 20.93 24.49 -8.06
N SER A 64 19.69 24.65 -8.55
CA SER A 64 18.95 25.91 -8.42
C SER A 64 18.59 26.23 -6.97
N PRO A 65 18.93 27.43 -6.45
CA PRO A 65 18.58 27.85 -5.10
C PRO A 65 17.07 28.01 -4.90
N LEU A 66 16.30 28.11 -5.99
CA LEU A 66 14.84 28.23 -5.94
C LEU A 66 14.15 26.97 -5.38
N LEU A 67 14.88 25.86 -5.22
CA LEU A 67 14.34 24.61 -4.67
C LEU A 67 14.35 24.53 -3.14
N GLU A 68 14.95 25.49 -2.44
CA GLU A 68 15.09 25.46 -0.97
C GLU A 68 13.74 25.47 -0.23
N SER A 69 12.71 26.08 -0.83
CA SER A 69 11.33 26.09 -0.31
C SER A 69 10.46 24.93 -0.79
N VAL A 70 10.91 24.14 -1.77
CA VAL A 70 10.07 23.14 -2.44
C VAL A 70 9.84 21.93 -1.53
N GLU A 71 8.58 21.69 -1.22
CA GLU A 71 8.10 20.54 -0.45
C GLU A 71 7.59 19.42 -1.36
N THR A 72 7.10 19.77 -2.56
CA THR A 72 6.57 18.82 -3.55
C THR A 72 7.20 19.07 -4.93
N LEU A 73 7.87 18.06 -5.47
CA LEU A 73 8.44 18.07 -6.82
C LEU A 73 7.69 17.08 -7.71
N ILE A 74 7.13 17.58 -8.81
CA ILE A 74 6.41 16.78 -9.79
C ILE A 74 7.09 16.93 -11.16
N ILE A 75 7.56 15.82 -11.70
CA ILE A 75 8.18 15.72 -13.03
C ILE A 75 7.48 14.57 -13.77
N TYR A 76 6.51 14.89 -14.61
CA TYR A 76 5.79 13.91 -15.43
C TYR A 76 6.35 13.90 -16.86
N LYS A 77 6.72 12.73 -17.38
CA LYS A 77 7.27 12.58 -18.75
C LYS A 77 8.48 13.50 -19.04
N GLY A 78 9.36 13.68 -18.06
CA GLY A 78 10.54 14.53 -18.17
C GLY A 78 11.77 13.87 -18.81
N ASN A 79 11.74 12.53 -19.01
CA ASN A 79 12.85 11.72 -19.52
C ASN A 79 14.15 11.93 -18.71
N ILE A 80 14.04 12.11 -17.38
CA ILE A 80 15.21 12.38 -16.53
C ILE A 80 16.10 11.14 -16.32
N ARG A 81 15.56 9.92 -16.48
CA ARG A 81 16.27 8.64 -16.33
C ARG A 81 16.97 8.53 -14.97
N ASP A 82 17.82 7.53 -14.81
CA ASP A 82 18.53 7.28 -13.54
C ASP A 82 19.56 8.38 -13.21
N GLU A 83 20.17 9.04 -14.21
CA GLU A 83 21.16 10.09 -13.97
C GLU A 83 20.53 11.41 -13.52
N GLY A 84 19.35 11.77 -14.03
CA GLY A 84 18.60 12.89 -13.49
C GLY A 84 18.13 12.61 -12.06
N VAL A 85 17.70 11.38 -11.76
CA VAL A 85 17.40 10.94 -10.38
C VAL A 85 18.63 11.07 -9.49
N ARG A 86 19.82 10.67 -9.96
CA ARG A 86 21.09 10.85 -9.23
C ARG A 86 21.35 12.31 -8.89
N ALA A 87 21.15 13.22 -9.84
CA ALA A 87 21.35 14.63 -9.61
C ALA A 87 20.39 15.19 -8.56
N LEU A 88 19.10 14.87 -8.67
CA LEU A 88 18.09 15.29 -7.69
C LEU A 88 18.38 14.70 -6.29
N ALA A 89 18.75 13.42 -6.23
CA ALA A 89 19.13 12.74 -4.99
C ALA A 89 20.38 13.34 -4.33
N GLY A 90 21.28 13.95 -5.09
CA GLY A 90 22.47 14.66 -4.61
C GLY A 90 22.25 16.16 -4.34
N SER A 91 21.05 16.69 -4.60
CA SER A 91 20.78 18.11 -4.47
C SER A 91 20.82 18.56 -3.00
N ARG A 92 21.68 19.53 -2.70
CA ARG A 92 21.69 20.23 -1.40
C ARG A 92 20.59 21.29 -1.27
N LYS A 93 19.76 21.47 -2.30
CA LYS A 93 18.71 22.48 -2.35
C LYS A 93 17.34 21.91 -2.01
N LEU A 94 17.09 20.62 -2.27
CA LEU A 94 15.82 19.94 -1.97
C LEU A 94 15.66 19.55 -0.48
N VAL A 95 16.03 20.45 0.44
CA VAL A 95 16.11 20.15 1.89
C VAL A 95 14.76 19.98 2.58
N ARG A 96 13.68 20.51 1.98
CA ARG A 96 12.30 20.43 2.50
C ARG A 96 11.41 19.42 1.78
N LEU A 97 11.98 18.65 0.85
CA LEU A 97 11.18 17.77 0.00
C LEU A 97 10.50 16.67 0.82
N THR A 98 9.18 16.61 0.72
CA THR A 98 8.33 15.60 1.39
C THR A 98 7.52 14.77 0.39
N ALA A 99 7.36 15.24 -0.86
CA ALA A 99 6.67 14.49 -1.89
C ALA A 99 7.41 14.57 -3.23
N LEU A 100 7.68 13.41 -3.82
CA LEU A 100 8.41 13.29 -5.08
C LEU A 100 7.61 12.45 -6.08
N TYR A 101 7.22 13.06 -7.19
CA TYR A 101 6.49 12.43 -8.27
C TYR A 101 7.35 12.41 -9.53
N LEU A 102 7.77 11.22 -9.95
CA LEU A 102 8.63 10.99 -11.10
C LEU A 102 7.99 10.00 -12.09
N GLU A 103 6.70 10.18 -12.30
CA GLU A 103 5.88 9.39 -13.20
C GLU A 103 6.43 9.39 -14.65
N ASN A 104 6.57 8.21 -15.25
CA ASN A 104 6.93 8.06 -16.66
C ASN A 104 8.25 8.75 -17.06
N ASN A 105 9.34 8.47 -16.34
CA ASN A 105 10.66 9.05 -16.57
C ASN A 105 11.74 8.06 -17.01
N HIS A 106 11.35 6.82 -17.36
CA HIS A 106 12.26 5.72 -17.70
C HIS A 106 13.26 5.39 -16.59
N ILE A 107 12.83 5.51 -15.34
CA ILE A 107 13.61 5.15 -14.15
C ILE A 107 13.69 3.62 -14.05
N THR A 108 14.87 3.08 -13.79
CA THR A 108 15.10 1.63 -13.63
C THR A 108 15.40 1.29 -12.16
N ASP A 109 15.72 0.03 -11.88
CA ASP A 109 16.21 -0.41 -10.57
C ASP A 109 17.42 0.41 -10.08
N ARG A 110 18.24 0.94 -10.99
CA ARG A 110 19.37 1.79 -10.61
C ARG A 110 18.88 3.12 -10.02
N GLY A 111 17.90 3.77 -10.63
CA GLY A 111 17.29 4.98 -10.08
C GLY A 111 16.55 4.71 -8.76
N ALA A 112 15.86 3.58 -8.64
CA ALA A 112 15.24 3.16 -7.39
C ALA A 112 16.27 2.99 -6.25
N ARG A 113 17.42 2.35 -6.52
CA ARG A 113 18.53 2.25 -5.55
C ARG A 113 19.10 3.61 -5.14
N ILE A 114 19.22 4.53 -6.09
CA ILE A 114 19.69 5.91 -5.82
C ILE A 114 18.70 6.63 -4.90
N ILE A 115 17.39 6.51 -5.15
CA ILE A 115 16.35 7.07 -4.29
C ILE A 115 16.44 6.48 -2.88
N ALA A 116 16.55 5.14 -2.78
CA ALA A 116 16.63 4.39 -1.54
C ALA A 116 17.86 4.70 -0.66
N SER A 117 18.93 5.27 -1.23
CA SER A 117 20.17 5.59 -0.52
C SER A 117 20.37 7.08 -0.29
N SER A 118 19.44 7.92 -0.78
CA SER A 118 19.60 9.37 -0.73
C SER A 118 19.23 9.94 0.63
N ALA A 119 20.19 10.65 1.26
CA ALA A 119 19.93 11.45 2.45
C ALA A 119 19.03 12.67 2.18
N THR A 120 19.00 13.18 0.94
CA THR A 120 18.13 14.27 0.50
C THR A 120 16.66 13.88 0.64
N PHE A 121 16.34 12.60 0.41
CA PHE A 121 14.98 12.07 0.42
C PHE A 121 14.53 11.49 1.76
N LYS A 122 15.30 11.70 2.84
CA LYS A 122 14.99 11.13 4.17
C LYS A 122 13.65 11.56 4.78
N ASN A 123 13.14 12.72 4.33
CA ASN A 123 11.87 13.28 4.78
C ASN A 123 10.71 13.00 3.83
N LEU A 124 10.92 12.21 2.76
CA LEU A 124 9.85 11.84 1.85
C LEU A 124 8.76 11.07 2.60
N ARG A 125 7.53 11.52 2.38
CA ARG A 125 6.28 10.91 2.81
C ARG A 125 5.55 10.26 1.64
N VAL A 126 5.68 10.83 0.45
CA VAL A 126 5.09 10.32 -0.79
C VAL A 126 6.16 10.13 -1.85
N LEU A 127 6.23 8.92 -2.42
CA LEU A 127 7.08 8.60 -3.56
C LEU A 127 6.23 7.99 -4.67
N ASN A 128 6.10 8.70 -5.79
CA ASN A 128 5.38 8.20 -6.95
C ASN A 128 6.36 7.93 -8.10
N LEU A 129 6.48 6.65 -8.45
CA LEU A 129 7.29 6.10 -9.53
C LEU A 129 6.43 5.35 -10.56
N TYR A 130 5.15 5.74 -10.67
CA TYR A 130 4.20 5.21 -11.64
C TYR A 130 4.79 5.17 -13.07
N ARG A 131 4.53 4.08 -13.78
CA ARG A 131 4.92 3.90 -15.19
C ARG A 131 6.41 4.10 -15.46
N ASN A 132 7.26 3.42 -14.70
CA ASN A 132 8.70 3.37 -14.94
C ASN A 132 9.12 1.93 -15.34
N LYS A 133 10.40 1.58 -15.19
CA LYS A 133 10.97 0.27 -15.55
C LYS A 133 11.58 -0.41 -14.31
N ILE A 134 10.86 -0.33 -13.19
CA ILE A 134 11.31 -0.89 -11.90
C ILE A 134 10.88 -2.35 -11.83
N THR A 135 11.81 -3.22 -11.41
CA THR A 135 11.57 -4.66 -11.17
C THR A 135 11.62 -4.95 -9.67
N ASP A 136 11.55 -6.23 -9.30
CA ASP A 136 11.73 -6.70 -7.93
C ASP A 136 13.01 -6.16 -7.27
N LYS A 137 14.10 -6.00 -8.04
CA LYS A 137 15.38 -5.48 -7.51
C LYS A 137 15.27 -4.03 -7.04
N GLY A 138 14.53 -3.19 -7.77
CA GLY A 138 14.31 -1.80 -7.38
C GLY A 138 13.30 -1.68 -6.25
N ALA A 139 12.23 -2.49 -6.25
CA ALA A 139 11.27 -2.56 -5.15
C ALA A 139 11.95 -2.99 -3.84
N LYS A 140 12.78 -4.04 -3.89
CA LYS A 140 13.58 -4.51 -2.75
C LYS A 140 14.53 -3.44 -2.23
N ALA A 141 15.22 -2.71 -3.12
CA ALA A 141 16.08 -1.61 -2.69
C ALA A 141 15.32 -0.53 -1.92
N ILE A 142 14.09 -0.19 -2.34
CA ILE A 142 13.25 0.77 -1.63
C ILE A 142 12.79 0.19 -0.28
N ALA A 143 12.39 -1.08 -0.26
CA ALA A 143 11.98 -1.79 0.96
C ALA A 143 13.09 -1.87 2.03
N GLU A 144 14.34 -2.01 1.61
CA GLU A 144 15.51 -2.12 2.49
C GLU A 144 16.16 -0.75 2.80
N SER A 145 15.53 0.36 2.40
CA SER A 145 16.09 1.71 2.57
C SER A 145 16.13 2.17 4.03
N ASP A 146 17.33 2.51 4.51
CA ASP A 146 17.51 3.15 5.82
C ASP A 146 17.11 4.64 5.82
N THR A 147 17.00 5.27 4.66
CA THR A 147 16.69 6.70 4.56
C THR A 147 15.20 6.97 4.44
N LEU A 148 14.42 6.07 3.82
CA LEU A 148 13.01 6.27 3.50
C LEU A 148 12.03 5.88 4.63
N SER A 149 12.48 5.85 5.88
CA SER A 149 11.66 5.48 7.05
C SER A 149 10.47 6.41 7.31
N SER A 150 10.44 7.59 6.66
CA SER A 150 9.32 8.55 6.73
C SER A 150 8.23 8.32 5.69
N LEU A 151 8.43 7.39 4.73
CA LEU A 151 7.44 7.13 3.68
C LEU A 151 6.12 6.63 4.27
N ILE A 152 5.04 7.22 3.78
CA ILE A 152 3.65 6.87 4.09
C ILE A 152 3.01 6.20 2.88
N GLU A 153 3.39 6.63 1.69
CA GLU A 153 2.72 6.27 0.45
C GLU A 153 3.75 6.07 -0.66
N ILE A 154 3.66 4.91 -1.33
CA ILE A 154 4.46 4.58 -2.51
C ILE A 154 3.57 4.14 -3.67
N ASN A 155 3.80 4.69 -4.86
CA ASN A 155 3.15 4.21 -6.08
C ASN A 155 4.19 3.70 -7.06
N LEU A 156 4.07 2.40 -7.33
CA LEU A 156 4.85 1.65 -8.30
C LEU A 156 3.94 1.00 -9.34
N ASN A 157 2.69 1.47 -9.51
CA ASN A 157 1.80 0.96 -10.55
C ASN A 157 2.46 1.09 -11.93
N TYR A 158 2.10 0.19 -12.86
CA TYR A 158 2.66 0.14 -14.22
C TYR A 158 4.20 0.01 -14.26
N ASN A 159 4.76 -0.85 -13.44
CA ASN A 159 6.17 -1.24 -13.52
C ASN A 159 6.29 -2.74 -13.88
N GLU A 160 7.41 -3.37 -13.56
CA GLU A 160 7.73 -4.76 -13.87
C GLU A 160 7.95 -5.59 -12.59
N ILE A 161 7.28 -5.25 -11.50
CA ILE A 161 7.42 -5.89 -10.18
C ILE A 161 6.65 -7.22 -10.14
N GLY A 162 7.27 -8.27 -9.62
CA GLY A 162 6.68 -9.57 -9.36
C GLY A 162 6.40 -9.79 -7.86
N ASP A 163 6.19 -11.05 -7.49
CA ASP A 163 5.82 -11.43 -6.13
C ASP A 163 6.92 -11.11 -5.11
N GLU A 164 8.20 -11.25 -5.47
CA GLU A 164 9.34 -10.99 -4.58
C GLU A 164 9.43 -9.51 -4.19
N GLY A 165 9.23 -8.60 -5.15
CA GLY A 165 9.24 -7.16 -4.89
C GLY A 165 8.02 -6.71 -4.10
N ALA A 166 6.85 -7.31 -4.36
CA ALA A 166 5.65 -7.08 -3.56
C ALA A 166 5.88 -7.50 -2.09
N GLN A 167 6.36 -8.72 -1.86
CA GLN A 167 6.68 -9.23 -0.53
C GLN A 167 7.69 -8.33 0.20
N SER A 168 8.77 -7.95 -0.50
CA SER A 168 9.79 -7.06 0.06
C SER A 168 9.18 -5.75 0.57
N LEU A 169 8.30 -5.12 -0.22
CA LEU A 169 7.64 -3.86 0.17
C LEU A 169 6.66 -4.05 1.34
N THR A 170 5.85 -5.10 1.31
CA THR A 170 4.81 -5.36 2.32
C THR A 170 5.37 -5.82 3.67
N GLU A 171 6.54 -6.45 3.66
CA GLU A 171 7.20 -7.00 4.85
C GLU A 171 8.40 -6.14 5.33
N SER A 172 8.58 -4.96 4.73
CA SER A 172 9.70 -4.07 5.07
C SER A 172 9.70 -3.67 6.55
N SER A 173 10.83 -3.91 7.22
CA SER A 173 11.08 -3.44 8.58
C SER A 173 11.62 -2.00 8.63
N SER A 174 12.08 -1.46 7.49
CA SER A 174 12.62 -0.11 7.36
C SER A 174 11.53 0.94 7.07
N LEU A 175 10.51 0.58 6.27
CA LEU A 175 9.41 1.47 5.88
C LEU A 175 8.30 1.54 6.96
N ARG A 176 8.69 1.89 8.19
CA ARG A 176 7.85 1.78 9.41
C ARG A 176 6.57 2.63 9.42
N LYS A 177 6.50 3.66 8.59
CA LYS A 177 5.35 4.56 8.49
C LYS A 177 4.48 4.31 7.25
N LEU A 178 4.84 3.32 6.44
CA LEU A 178 4.17 3.02 5.17
C LEU A 178 2.76 2.50 5.44
N LYS A 179 1.79 3.11 4.75
CA LYS A 179 0.36 2.80 4.86
C LYS A 179 -0.27 2.44 3.52
N GLU A 180 0.35 2.85 2.43
CA GLU A 180 -0.22 2.68 1.09
C GLU A 180 0.85 2.27 0.08
N ILE A 181 0.57 1.20 -0.66
CA ILE A 181 1.42 0.66 -1.72
C ILE A 181 0.57 0.47 -2.98
N GLY A 182 0.92 1.17 -4.06
CA GLY A 182 0.41 0.90 -5.40
C GLY A 182 1.30 -0.08 -6.14
N LEU A 183 0.77 -1.26 -6.48
CA LEU A 183 1.43 -2.25 -7.37
C LEU A 183 0.53 -2.73 -8.53
N GLU A 184 -0.51 -1.99 -8.86
CA GLU A 184 -1.40 -2.36 -9.97
C GLU A 184 -0.67 -2.34 -11.31
N TYR A 185 -1.12 -3.17 -12.25
CA TYR A 185 -0.52 -3.29 -13.57
C TYR A 185 0.98 -3.62 -13.53
N ASN A 186 1.37 -4.45 -12.56
CA ASN A 186 2.68 -5.11 -12.48
C ASN A 186 2.55 -6.61 -12.83
N ARG A 187 3.59 -7.40 -12.61
CA ARG A 187 3.66 -8.84 -12.92
C ARG A 187 3.35 -9.71 -11.69
N LEU A 188 2.36 -9.30 -10.90
CA LEU A 188 1.96 -10.03 -9.69
C LEU A 188 1.20 -11.31 -10.06
N SER A 189 1.58 -12.43 -9.44
CA SER A 189 0.74 -13.62 -9.39
C SER A 189 -0.27 -13.48 -8.24
N ARG A 190 -0.99 -14.56 -7.94
CA ARG A 190 -1.82 -14.65 -6.73
C ARG A 190 -0.97 -14.41 -5.47
N THR A 191 0.25 -14.91 -5.41
CA THR A 191 1.11 -14.78 -4.22
C THR A 191 1.44 -13.33 -3.90
N GLY A 192 1.84 -12.52 -4.88
CA GLY A 192 2.11 -11.10 -4.70
C GLY A 192 0.85 -10.29 -4.44
N SER A 193 -0.27 -10.65 -5.08
CA SER A 193 -1.58 -10.04 -4.83
C SER A 193 -2.04 -10.28 -3.40
N ASP A 194 -1.93 -11.51 -2.91
CA ASP A 194 -2.26 -11.88 -1.53
C ASP A 194 -1.35 -11.16 -0.53
N ALA A 195 -0.06 -10.96 -0.83
CA ALA A 195 0.86 -10.20 0.03
C ALA A 195 0.41 -8.74 0.17
N LEU A 196 0.05 -8.09 -0.94
CA LEU A 196 -0.47 -6.72 -0.94
C LEU A 196 -1.82 -6.61 -0.22
N GLU A 197 -2.72 -7.58 -0.43
CA GLU A 197 -4.01 -7.61 0.23
C GLU A 197 -3.85 -7.76 1.76
N LYS A 198 -2.97 -8.67 2.21
CA LYS A 198 -2.64 -8.80 3.63
C LYS A 198 -2.13 -7.49 4.23
N PHE A 199 -1.23 -6.81 3.52
CA PHE A 199 -0.72 -5.51 3.94
C PHE A 199 -1.85 -4.49 4.11
N ASN A 200 -2.73 -4.37 3.11
CA ASN A 200 -3.85 -3.43 3.14
C ASN A 200 -4.82 -3.72 4.29
N ILE A 201 -5.15 -5.00 4.52
CA ILE A 201 -5.99 -5.42 5.65
C ILE A 201 -5.32 -5.04 6.97
N LEU A 202 -4.01 -5.28 7.13
CA LEU A 202 -3.29 -4.92 8.34
C LEU A 202 -3.29 -3.40 8.59
N GLN A 203 -3.11 -2.57 7.55
CA GLN A 203 -3.17 -1.11 7.71
C GLN A 203 -4.56 -0.62 8.11
N ASN A 204 -5.59 -1.23 7.54
CA ASN A 204 -6.99 -0.97 7.88
C ASN A 204 -7.28 -1.32 9.35
N ILE A 205 -6.82 -2.49 9.82
CA ILE A 205 -6.93 -2.93 11.22
C ILE A 205 -6.21 -1.95 12.16
N ASN A 206 -4.96 -1.57 11.83
CA ASN A 206 -4.18 -0.59 12.60
C ASN A 206 -4.90 0.77 12.69
N GLY A 207 -5.60 1.17 11.62
CA GLY A 207 -6.42 2.38 11.57
C GLY A 207 -7.61 2.34 12.54
N LEU A 208 -8.32 1.20 12.59
CA LEU A 208 -9.40 0.98 13.55
C LEU A 208 -8.88 0.97 14.98
N GLU A 209 -7.76 0.31 15.26
CA GLU A 209 -7.16 0.31 16.59
C GLU A 209 -6.81 1.73 17.04
N THR A 210 -6.13 2.50 16.19
CA THR A 210 -5.78 3.90 16.47
C THR A 210 -7.01 4.76 16.74
N SER A 211 -8.12 4.45 16.07
CA SER A 211 -9.40 5.16 16.22
C SER A 211 -10.28 4.60 17.34
N LYS A 212 -9.82 3.59 18.09
CA LYS A 212 -10.60 2.87 19.14
C LYS A 212 -11.91 2.26 18.62
N ARG A 213 -11.92 1.80 17.36
CA ARG A 213 -13.07 1.21 16.66
C ARG A 213 -12.84 -0.26 16.31
N ILE A 214 -12.13 -0.99 17.17
CA ILE A 214 -11.68 -2.36 16.85
C ILE A 214 -12.87 -3.30 16.60
N ASN A 215 -14.03 -3.07 17.22
CA ASN A 215 -15.24 -3.88 17.01
C ASN A 215 -15.84 -3.74 15.60
N GLU A 216 -15.39 -2.77 14.79
CA GLU A 216 -15.78 -2.65 13.38
C GLU A 216 -14.89 -3.47 12.43
N ILE A 217 -13.92 -4.22 12.97
CA ILE A 217 -12.95 -4.98 12.16
C ILE A 217 -13.62 -5.95 11.19
N GLY A 218 -14.77 -6.49 11.59
CA GLY A 218 -15.56 -7.43 10.80
C GLY A 218 -15.87 -6.95 9.39
N SER A 219 -16.22 -5.66 9.23
CA SER A 219 -16.57 -5.09 7.92
C SER A 219 -15.38 -4.96 6.95
N LEU A 220 -14.15 -5.18 7.44
CA LEU A 220 -12.93 -5.10 6.63
C LEU A 220 -12.41 -6.48 6.24
N ILE A 221 -13.01 -7.55 6.78
CA ILE A 221 -12.57 -8.92 6.57
C ILE A 221 -13.45 -9.59 5.51
N HIS A 222 -12.84 -9.90 4.37
CA HIS A 222 -13.43 -10.69 3.31
C HIS A 222 -12.47 -11.80 2.89
N GLY A 223 -13.03 -12.97 2.60
CA GLY A 223 -12.30 -14.19 2.27
C GLY A 223 -11.43 -14.71 3.43
N ASP A 224 -10.87 -15.91 3.22
CA ASP A 224 -10.04 -16.56 4.25
C ASP A 224 -8.77 -15.78 4.57
N LEU A 225 -8.27 -14.98 3.62
CA LEU A 225 -7.07 -14.18 3.79
C LEU A 225 -7.21 -13.14 4.90
N GLY A 226 -8.36 -12.47 4.97
CA GLY A 226 -8.61 -11.48 6.01
C GLY A 226 -8.63 -12.12 7.40
N VAL A 227 -9.25 -13.29 7.55
CA VAL A 227 -9.24 -14.04 8.82
C VAL A 227 -7.83 -14.49 9.20
N MET A 228 -6.99 -14.88 8.24
CA MET A 228 -5.59 -15.21 8.50
C MET A 228 -4.78 -14.01 9.01
N VAL A 229 -5.05 -12.80 8.50
CA VAL A 229 -4.40 -11.56 9.00
C VAL A 229 -4.94 -11.21 10.38
N LEU A 230 -6.27 -11.19 10.53
CA LEU A 230 -6.97 -10.92 11.78
C LEU A 230 -6.39 -11.75 12.92
N THR A 231 -6.36 -13.08 12.77
CA THR A 231 -5.93 -14.01 13.84
C THR A 231 -4.46 -13.88 14.26
N ARG A 232 -3.63 -13.17 13.48
CA ARG A 232 -2.23 -12.86 13.79
C ARG A 232 -2.03 -11.46 14.39
N PHE A 233 -3.09 -10.66 14.44
CA PHE A 233 -3.05 -9.32 14.98
C PHE A 233 -2.93 -9.37 16.51
N SER A 234 -1.93 -8.68 17.07
CA SER A 234 -1.57 -8.80 18.49
C SER A 234 -2.64 -8.32 19.47
N ASN A 235 -3.48 -7.37 19.06
CA ASN A 235 -4.51 -6.77 19.91
C ASN A 235 -5.91 -7.34 19.66
N ILE A 236 -6.03 -8.48 18.97
CA ILE A 236 -7.30 -9.13 18.69
C ILE A 236 -8.05 -9.57 19.96
N SER A 237 -7.35 -9.78 21.07
CA SER A 237 -7.94 -10.15 22.38
C SER A 237 -8.83 -9.09 23.01
N LYS A 238 -8.87 -7.88 22.44
CA LYS A 238 -9.80 -6.83 22.84
C LYS A 238 -11.20 -6.98 22.22
N LEU A 239 -11.38 -7.88 21.26
CA LEU A 239 -12.67 -8.12 20.60
C LEU A 239 -13.60 -8.94 21.51
N ASP A 240 -14.79 -8.41 21.73
CA ASP A 240 -15.90 -9.09 22.38
C ASP A 240 -17.01 -9.47 21.39
N ASP A 241 -17.19 -8.70 20.32
CA ASP A 241 -18.09 -8.99 19.21
C ASP A 241 -17.33 -9.01 17.87
N LEU A 242 -17.61 -10.01 17.05
CA LEU A 242 -17.01 -10.19 15.74
C LEU A 242 -18.06 -10.61 14.71
N ASP A 243 -18.45 -9.67 13.85
CA ASP A 243 -19.31 -9.94 12.71
C ASP A 243 -18.52 -10.20 11.43
N LEU A 244 -18.60 -11.43 10.94
CA LEU A 244 -17.99 -11.90 9.68
C LEU A 244 -19.06 -12.50 8.75
N SER A 245 -20.29 -12.02 8.87
CA SER A 245 -21.37 -12.46 7.99
C SER A 245 -21.15 -12.04 6.54
N ASP A 246 -21.55 -12.90 5.62
CA ASP A 246 -21.44 -12.68 4.17
C ASP A 246 -20.01 -12.34 3.69
N SER A 247 -19.00 -12.81 4.42
CA SER A 247 -17.58 -12.51 4.16
C SER A 247 -16.89 -13.54 3.26
N ASN A 248 -17.63 -14.43 2.60
CA ASN A 248 -17.06 -15.44 1.68
C ASN A 248 -16.03 -16.38 2.34
N LEU A 249 -16.28 -16.77 3.59
CA LEU A 249 -15.38 -17.60 4.40
C LEU A 249 -15.60 -19.09 4.18
N THR A 250 -14.54 -19.88 4.32
CA THR A 250 -14.60 -21.36 4.26
C THR A 250 -14.23 -22.00 5.60
N ASP A 251 -14.18 -23.33 5.65
CA ASP A 251 -13.67 -24.07 6.81
C ASP A 251 -12.27 -23.62 7.26
N ARG A 252 -11.43 -23.10 6.34
CA ARG A 252 -10.12 -22.57 6.69
C ARG A 252 -10.22 -21.41 7.69
N SER A 253 -11.19 -20.52 7.49
CA SER A 253 -11.46 -19.42 8.41
C SER A 253 -12.02 -19.91 9.73
N ALA A 254 -12.99 -20.83 9.71
CA ALA A 254 -13.56 -21.41 10.93
C ALA A 254 -12.48 -22.08 11.79
N ILE A 255 -11.58 -22.85 11.17
CA ILE A 255 -10.44 -23.50 11.82
C ILE A 255 -9.45 -22.45 12.36
N ALA A 256 -9.14 -21.40 11.59
CA ALA A 256 -8.22 -20.35 12.03
C ALA A 256 -8.78 -19.59 13.25
N ILE A 257 -10.07 -19.27 13.25
CA ILE A 257 -10.78 -18.64 14.38
C ILE A 257 -10.75 -19.58 15.59
N ALA A 258 -11.16 -20.85 15.42
CA ALA A 258 -11.15 -21.86 16.47
C ALA A 258 -9.76 -22.06 17.10
N SER A 259 -8.71 -21.97 16.29
CA SER A 259 -7.32 -22.17 16.74
C SER A 259 -6.67 -20.92 17.32
N SER A 260 -7.29 -19.74 17.18
CA SER A 260 -6.71 -18.48 17.64
C SER A 260 -6.85 -18.33 19.15
N GLY A 261 -5.74 -18.41 19.87
CA GLY A 261 -5.70 -18.08 21.31
C GLY A 261 -5.97 -16.61 21.60
N GLY A 262 -5.85 -15.74 20.59
CA GLY A 262 -6.14 -14.31 20.73
C GLY A 262 -7.64 -14.00 20.78
N LEU A 263 -8.52 -14.88 20.28
CA LEU A 263 -9.98 -14.68 20.29
C LEU A 263 -10.65 -15.24 21.56
N ASN A 264 -9.89 -15.44 22.63
CA ASN A 264 -10.39 -16.09 23.85
C ASN A 264 -11.35 -15.23 24.69
N GLY A 265 -11.37 -13.92 24.47
CA GLY A 265 -12.32 -12.99 25.07
C GLY A 265 -13.62 -12.81 24.28
N LEU A 266 -13.76 -13.47 23.13
CA LEU A 266 -14.89 -13.25 22.22
C LEU A 266 -16.20 -13.75 22.83
N PHE A 267 -17.20 -12.87 22.90
CA PHE A 267 -18.53 -13.13 23.46
C PHE A 267 -19.57 -13.41 22.37
N SER A 268 -19.42 -12.80 21.20
CA SER A 268 -20.35 -12.91 20.08
C SER A 268 -19.62 -13.06 18.75
N LEU A 269 -20.02 -14.06 17.96
CA LEU A 269 -19.42 -14.40 16.68
C LEU A 269 -20.53 -14.66 15.66
N ASN A 270 -20.59 -13.80 14.65
CA ASN A 270 -21.47 -13.98 13.50
C ASN A 270 -20.68 -14.49 12.29
N LEU A 271 -21.00 -15.68 11.83
CA LEU A 271 -20.42 -16.34 10.65
C LEU A 271 -21.49 -16.69 9.62
N SER A 272 -22.68 -16.07 9.68
CA SER A 272 -23.76 -16.41 8.75
C SER A 272 -23.45 -16.06 7.31
N GLY A 273 -24.05 -16.75 6.33
CA GLY A 273 -23.89 -16.41 4.92
C GLY A 273 -22.51 -16.72 4.35
N ASN A 274 -21.83 -17.72 4.93
CA ASN A 274 -20.51 -18.16 4.50
C ASN A 274 -20.58 -19.57 3.88
N ARG A 275 -19.41 -20.16 3.60
CA ARG A 275 -19.26 -21.48 2.98
C ARG A 275 -18.68 -22.50 3.97
N ILE A 276 -19.05 -22.40 5.24
CA ILE A 276 -18.60 -23.31 6.30
C ILE A 276 -19.35 -24.64 6.18
N THR A 277 -18.64 -25.76 6.30
CA THR A 277 -19.20 -27.11 6.28
C THR A 277 -19.18 -27.74 7.67
N ASP A 278 -19.58 -29.02 7.77
CA ASP A 278 -19.45 -29.82 8.98
C ASP A 278 -18.04 -29.80 9.59
N SER A 279 -17.00 -29.70 8.74
CA SER A 279 -15.62 -29.66 9.21
C SER A 279 -15.31 -28.37 9.98
N GLY A 280 -15.72 -27.21 9.46
CA GLY A 280 -15.53 -25.94 10.14
C GLY A 280 -16.42 -25.80 11.38
N ALA A 281 -17.67 -26.27 11.31
CA ALA A 281 -18.56 -26.31 12.47
C ALA A 281 -17.99 -27.18 13.60
N LYS A 282 -17.44 -28.35 13.28
CA LYS A 282 -16.76 -29.20 14.25
C LYS A 282 -15.54 -28.51 14.86
N ALA A 283 -14.73 -27.81 14.05
CA ALA A 283 -13.58 -27.08 14.57
C ALA A 283 -13.98 -25.99 15.57
N LEU A 284 -15.07 -25.25 15.30
CA LEU A 284 -15.62 -24.26 16.23
C LEU A 284 -16.14 -24.94 17.51
N ALA A 285 -16.87 -26.04 17.39
CA ALA A 285 -17.40 -26.81 18.53
C ALA A 285 -16.29 -27.33 19.47
N ASP A 286 -15.16 -27.73 18.91
CA ASP A 286 -14.03 -28.29 19.68
C ASP A 286 -13.08 -27.21 20.23
N SER A 287 -13.36 -25.92 19.97
CA SER A 287 -12.46 -24.84 20.35
C SER A 287 -12.57 -24.46 21.84
N LYS A 288 -11.55 -24.83 22.61
CA LYS A 288 -11.35 -24.31 23.97
C LYS A 288 -11.11 -22.80 24.03
N ASN A 289 -10.64 -22.21 22.93
CA ASN A 289 -10.38 -20.77 22.88
C ASN A 289 -11.69 -19.99 22.86
N LEU A 290 -12.75 -20.50 22.23
CA LEU A 290 -14.05 -19.84 22.16
C LEU A 290 -14.95 -20.11 23.40
N GLY A 291 -14.39 -20.50 24.54
CA GLY A 291 -15.17 -20.86 25.74
C GLY A 291 -15.93 -19.71 26.40
N GLN A 292 -15.66 -18.45 26.03
CA GLN A 292 -16.42 -17.28 26.49
C GLN A 292 -17.60 -16.93 25.56
N LEU A 293 -17.71 -17.60 24.42
CA LEU A 293 -18.71 -17.30 23.41
C LEU A 293 -20.11 -17.63 23.94
N LYS A 294 -21.03 -16.66 23.84
CA LYS A 294 -22.45 -16.79 24.21
C LYS A 294 -23.39 -16.63 23.03
N LYS A 295 -22.89 -16.09 21.91
CA LYS A 295 -23.66 -15.94 20.68
C LYS A 295 -22.83 -16.46 19.52
N LEU A 296 -23.34 -17.50 18.87
CA LEU A 296 -22.77 -18.03 17.64
C LEU A 296 -23.87 -18.10 16.58
N ASN A 297 -23.71 -17.34 15.50
CA ASN A 297 -24.60 -17.41 14.34
C ASN A 297 -23.89 -18.11 13.18
N LEU A 298 -24.41 -19.26 12.77
CA LEU A 298 -23.91 -20.06 11.65
C LEU A 298 -24.94 -20.22 10.53
N ASN A 299 -26.01 -19.43 10.54
CA ASN A 299 -27.08 -19.53 9.53
C ASN A 299 -26.56 -19.35 8.10
N PHE A 300 -27.25 -19.91 7.12
CA PHE A 300 -26.88 -19.78 5.69
C PHE A 300 -25.44 -20.23 5.39
N ASN A 301 -25.02 -21.34 5.99
CA ASN A 301 -23.79 -22.07 5.68
C ASN A 301 -24.13 -23.48 5.11
N PHE A 302 -23.12 -24.25 4.74
CA PHE A 302 -23.25 -25.62 4.23
C PHE A 302 -23.08 -26.68 5.35
N ILE A 303 -23.65 -26.41 6.52
CA ILE A 303 -23.59 -27.30 7.69
C ILE A 303 -24.70 -28.33 7.59
N GLY A 304 -24.34 -29.60 7.63
CA GLY A 304 -25.24 -30.74 7.72
C GLY A 304 -25.40 -31.24 9.16
N ASP A 305 -26.01 -32.42 9.29
CA ASP A 305 -26.34 -32.99 10.59
C ASP A 305 -25.12 -33.26 11.47
N LEU A 306 -23.95 -33.57 10.88
CA LEU A 306 -22.74 -33.86 11.65
C LEU A 306 -22.22 -32.59 12.33
N GLY A 307 -22.17 -31.47 11.61
CA GLY A 307 -21.75 -30.18 12.16
C GLY A 307 -22.77 -29.66 13.18
N ALA A 308 -24.07 -29.78 12.90
CA ALA A 308 -25.11 -29.40 13.85
C ALA A 308 -25.01 -30.20 15.16
N ARG A 309 -24.81 -31.52 15.08
CA ARG A 309 -24.58 -32.37 16.27
C ARG A 309 -23.28 -32.01 16.99
N ALA A 310 -22.22 -31.64 16.27
CA ALA A 310 -20.96 -31.21 16.89
C ALA A 310 -21.16 -29.95 17.72
N ILE A 311 -21.80 -28.92 17.15
CA ILE A 311 -22.11 -27.66 17.87
C ILE A 311 -22.99 -27.95 19.09
N ALA A 312 -24.07 -28.73 18.94
CA ALA A 312 -25.00 -29.04 20.04
C ALA A 312 -24.37 -29.85 21.18
N LYS A 313 -23.29 -30.58 20.91
CA LYS A 313 -22.55 -31.38 21.91
C LYS A 313 -21.25 -30.72 22.37
N SER A 314 -21.00 -29.49 21.95
CA SER A 314 -19.78 -28.77 22.33
C SER A 314 -19.70 -28.65 23.86
N PRO A 315 -18.57 -29.01 24.48
CA PRO A 315 -18.37 -28.76 25.91
C PRO A 315 -17.94 -27.31 26.20
N TYR A 316 -17.71 -26.49 25.17
CA TYR A 316 -17.18 -25.14 25.27
C TYR A 316 -18.20 -24.06 24.88
N LEU A 317 -19.09 -24.37 23.93
CA LEU A 317 -20.15 -23.47 23.48
C LEU A 317 -21.42 -23.77 24.30
N ALA A 318 -21.88 -22.78 25.07
CA ALA A 318 -23.03 -22.89 25.98
C ALA A 318 -24.14 -21.90 25.63
#